data_AF-A0A259HFC4-F1
#
_entry.id   AF-A0A259HFC4-F1
#
_cell.length_a   1.000
_cell.length_b   1.000
_cell.length_c   1.000
_cell.angle_alpha   90.00
_cell.angle_beta   90.00
_cell.angle_gamma   90.00
#
_symmetry.space_group_name_H-M   'P 1'
#
loop_
_entity.id
_entity.type
_entity.pdbx_description
1 polymer ?
#
loop_
_entity_poly.entity_id
_entity_poly.type
_entity_poly.pdbx_seq_one_letter_code
_entity_poly.pdbx_strand_id
1 'polypeptide(L)' 'EHRKEYYAARAALQIAMIYEERGQKALAITYYQKCLGMDDHEYKDSIDQRAKSGISRCKGE' A
#
# COMPACT_ATOMS: atom_id res chain seq x y z
N GLU A 1 -8.41 -18.24 -9.44
CA GLU A 1 -7.57 -18.31 -8.21
C GLU A 1 -6.73 -17.04 -8.06
N HIS A 2 -7.35 -15.91 -7.71
CA HIS A 2 -6.68 -14.59 -7.61
C HIS A 2 -6.36 -14.21 -6.15
N ARG A 3 -6.02 -15.20 -5.32
CA ARG A 3 -5.84 -14.98 -3.87
C ARG A 3 -4.43 -14.51 -3.50
N LYS A 4 -3.39 -14.91 -4.24
CA LYS A 4 -1.99 -14.63 -3.86
C LYS A 4 -1.66 -13.14 -3.93
N GLU A 5 -2.11 -12.47 -4.99
CA GLU A 5 -1.85 -11.05 -5.21
C GLU A 5 -2.61 -10.18 -4.22
N TYR A 6 -3.84 -10.55 -3.89
CA TYR A 6 -4.58 -9.92 -2.80
C TYR A 6 -3.84 -10.00 -1.44
N TYR A 7 -3.32 -11.18 -1.07
CA TYR A 7 -2.52 -11.32 0.16
C TYR A 7 -1.21 -10.54 0.09
N ALA A 8 -0.56 -10.51 -1.07
CA ALA A 8 0.68 -9.76 -1.28
C ALA A 8 0.45 -8.24 -1.17
N ALA A 9 -0.59 -7.71 -1.80
CA ALA A 9 -0.97 -6.29 -1.75
C ALA A 9 -1.33 -5.89 -0.31
N ARG A 10 -2.10 -6.73 0.38
CA ARG A 10 -2.49 -6.49 1.77
C ARG A 10 -1.28 -6.55 2.73
N ALA A 11 -0.31 -7.42 2.48
CA ALA A 11 0.95 -7.46 3.23
C ALA A 11 1.81 -6.21 2.95
N ALA A 12 1.92 -5.78 1.69
CA ALA A 12 2.62 -4.57 1.30
C ALA A 12 2.00 -3.32 1.97
N LEU A 13 0.65 -3.26 2.03
CA LEU A 13 -0.07 -2.20 2.73
C LEU A 13 0.27 -2.16 4.23
N GLN A 14 0.29 -3.31 4.92
CA GLN A 14 0.65 -3.37 6.33
C GLN A 14 2.09 -2.93 6.59
N ILE A 15 3.03 -3.39 5.75
CA ILE A 15 4.43 -2.99 5.85
C ILE A 15 4.57 -1.47 5.67
N ALA A 16 3.86 -0.90 4.70
CA ALA A 16 3.87 0.55 4.47
C ALA A 16 3.35 1.34 5.68
N MET A 17 2.27 0.88 6.34
CA MET A 17 1.76 1.49 7.57
C MET A 17 2.77 1.43 8.72
N ILE A 18 3.47 0.30 8.91
CA ILE A 18 4.51 0.18 9.93
C ILE A 18 5.65 1.17 9.67
N TYR A 19 6.07 1.33 8.41
CA TYR A 19 7.09 2.33 8.05
C TYR A 19 6.60 3.76 8.25
N GLU A 20 5.32 4.04 7.98
CA GLU A 20 4.69 5.33 8.27
C GLU A 20 4.77 5.63 9.78
N GLU A 21 4.36 4.69 10.63
CA GLU A 21 4.38 4.82 12.09
C GLU A 21 5.81 4.99 12.64
N ARG A 22 6.80 4.38 12.00
CA ARG A 22 8.23 4.55 12.35
C ARG A 22 8.83 5.88 11.87
N GLY A 23 8.04 6.73 11.21
CA GLY A 23 8.52 7.99 10.61
C GLY A 23 9.34 7.79 9.33
N GLN A 24 9.44 6.56 8.82
CA GLN A 24 10.19 6.21 7.62
C GLN A 24 9.34 6.42 6.35
N LYS A 25 8.90 7.66 6.14
CA LYS A 25 7.96 8.07 5.08
C LYS A 25 8.39 7.65 3.67
N ALA A 26 9.68 7.73 3.35
CA ALA A 26 10.22 7.33 2.05
C ALA A 26 10.05 5.82 1.77
N LEU A 27 10.31 4.99 2.79
CA LEU A 27 10.09 3.55 2.73
C LEU A 27 8.59 3.24 2.63
N ALA A 28 7.78 3.88 3.46
CA ALA A 28 6.31 3.72 3.44
C ALA A 28 5.75 3.97 2.03
N ILE A 29 6.13 5.09 1.38
CA ILE A 29 5.72 5.42 0.01
C ILE A 29 6.12 4.33 -0.99
N THR A 30 7.34 3.80 -0.88
CA THR A 30 7.83 2.74 -1.77
C THR A 30 6.97 1.49 -1.66
N TYR A 31 6.61 1.07 -0.44
CA TYR A 31 5.74 -0.09 -0.23
C TYR A 31 4.29 0.16 -0.62
N TYR A 32 3.77 1.37 -0.40
CA TYR A 32 2.46 1.77 -0.91
C TYR A 32 2.42 1.73 -2.45
N GLN A 33 3.44 2.23 -3.13
CA GLN A 33 3.53 2.13 -4.61
C GLN A 33 3.63 0.68 -5.08
N LYS A 34 4.37 -0.17 -4.35
CA LYS A 34 4.45 -1.61 -4.65
C LYS A 34 3.10 -2.30 -4.49
N CYS A 35 2.30 -1.88 -3.52
CA CYS A 35 0.93 -2.33 -3.32
C CYS A 35 0.02 -1.93 -4.51
N LEU A 36 0.13 -0.69 -4.98
CA LEU A 36 -0.61 -0.17 -6.16
C LEU A 36 -0.24 -0.89 -7.47
N GLY A 37 0.98 -1.40 -7.58
CA GLY A 37 1.46 -2.14 -8.75
C GLY A 37 1.03 -3.62 -8.79
N MET A 38 0.39 -4.15 -7.75
CA MET A 38 -0.16 -5.51 -7.73
C MET A 38 -1.62 -5.44 -8.23
N ASP A 39 -1.82 -5.68 -9.53
CA ASP A 39 -3.08 -5.43 -10.23
C ASP A 39 -3.99 -6.67 -10.22
N ASP A 40 -5.01 -6.67 -9.36
CA ASP A 40 -6.03 -7.71 -9.31
C ASP A 40 -7.43 -7.09 -9.32
N HIS A 41 -8.13 -7.26 -10.45
CA HIS A 41 -9.18 -6.37 -10.95
C HIS A 41 -10.50 -6.31 -10.14
N GLU A 42 -10.65 -7.01 -9.02
CA GLU A 42 -11.91 -7.01 -8.24
C GLU A 42 -11.79 -6.43 -6.81
N TYR A 43 -10.62 -6.49 -6.17
CA TYR A 43 -10.42 -5.99 -4.79
C TYR A 43 -9.49 -4.78 -4.69
N LYS A 44 -9.02 -4.30 -5.84
CA LYS A 44 -8.06 -3.22 -5.98
C LYS A 44 -8.55 -1.93 -5.32
N ASP A 45 -9.78 -1.50 -5.58
CA ASP A 45 -10.28 -0.18 -5.14
C ASP A 45 -10.07 0.11 -3.64
N SER A 46 -10.40 -0.84 -2.76
CA SER A 46 -10.28 -0.60 -1.31
C SER A 46 -8.83 -0.55 -0.83
N ILE A 47 -7.94 -1.34 -1.41
CA ILE A 47 -6.52 -1.40 -1.04
C ILE A 47 -5.78 -0.20 -1.64
N ASP A 48 -6.10 0.13 -2.89
CA ASP A 48 -5.51 1.21 -3.68
C ASP A 48 -5.83 2.57 -3.07
N GLN A 49 -7.08 2.78 -2.64
CA GLN A 49 -7.48 3.97 -1.88
C GLN A 49 -6.67 4.13 -0.59
N ARG A 50 -6.52 3.06 0.20
CA ARG A 50 -5.74 3.09 1.45
C ARG A 50 -4.27 3.41 1.18
N ALA A 51 -3.69 2.82 0.14
CA ALA A 51 -2.31 3.06 -0.25
C ALA A 51 -2.10 4.51 -0.74
N LYS A 52 -3.01 5.04 -1.56
CA LYS A 52 -2.99 6.46 -1.99
C LYS A 52 -3.10 7.42 -0.82
N SER A 53 -4.05 7.20 0.10
CA SER A 53 -4.16 8.01 1.32
C SER A 53 -2.89 7.93 2.18
N GLY A 54 -2.28 6.76 2.30
CA GLY A 54 -1.00 6.57 3.00
C GLY A 54 0.15 7.34 2.35
N ILE A 55 0.22 7.35 1.02
CA ILE A 55 1.21 8.15 0.28
C ILE A 55 1.00 9.64 0.54
N SER A 56 -0.23 10.14 0.49
CA SER A 56 -0.56 11.56 0.78
C SER A 56 -0.06 11.96 2.18
N ARG A 57 -0.40 11.16 3.21
CA ARG A 57 0.07 11.39 4.59
C ARG A 57 1.60 11.39 4.69
N CYS A 58 2.26 10.47 3.98
CA CYS A 58 3.71 10.39 3.97
C CYS A 58 4.37 11.55 3.20
N LYS A 59 3.73 12.07 2.16
CA LYS A 59 4.21 13.24 1.41
C LYS A 59 3.95 14.56 2.14
N GLY A 60 3.01 14.57 3.09
CA GLY A 60 2.58 15.78 3.79
C GLY A 60 1.64 16.66 2.96
N GLU A 61 0.94 16.04 2.00
CA GLU A 61 -0.19 16.63 1.26
C GLU A 61 -1.48 16.53 2.06
#